data_AF-Q8S7X7-F1
#
_entry.id   AF-Q8S7X7-F1
#
_cell.length_a   1.000
_cell.length_b   1.000
_cell.length_c   1.000
_cell.angle_alpha   90.00
_cell.angle_beta   90.00
_cell.angle_gamma   90.00
#
_symmetry.space_group_name_H-M   'P 1'
#
loop_
_entity.id
_entity.type
_entity.pdbx_description
1 polymer ?
#
loop_
_entity_poly.entity_id
_entity_poly.type
_entity_poly.pdbx_seq_one_letter_code
_entity_poly.pdbx_strand_id
1 'polypeptide(L)'
;MEIERTTDGRTEKIVNPPFKSGSPPTNRYVLTQVAIASTAAQAWQQICAMFTTQTEAQSLNIRLILINAQKGNMSVSQYYGKMKALRDEIATSRKPLDEEDLLAYILDGLNEDFEPVVSAIVARNETVTMSEVCSQLLNFETR
;
A
#
# COMPACT_ATOMS: atom_id res chain seq x y z
N MET A 1 3.37 6.20 36.54
CA MET A 1 2.93 4.79 36.49
C MET A 1 4.11 3.97 36.02
N GLU A 2 4.84 3.40 36.97
CA GLU A 2 5.94 2.47 36.72
C GLU A 2 5.38 1.14 36.23
N ILE A 3 5.85 0.67 35.08
CA ILE A 3 5.56 -0.67 34.58
C ILE A 3 6.83 -1.46 34.78
N GLU A 4 6.91 -2.17 35.90
CA GLU A 4 7.98 -3.14 36.15
C GLU A 4 7.56 -4.48 35.53
N ARG A 5 8.34 -4.98 34.59
CA ARG A 5 8.28 -6.39 34.16
C ARG A 5 9.53 -7.09 34.64
N THR A 6 9.36 -7.97 35.61
CA THR A 6 10.42 -8.82 36.15
C THR A 6 10.47 -10.10 35.32
N THR A 7 11.49 -10.22 34.47
CA THR A 7 11.88 -11.51 33.90
C THR A 7 13.37 -11.68 34.13
N ASP A 8 13.70 -12.68 34.95
CA ASP A 8 15.03 -13.26 35.12
C ASP A 8 16.08 -12.43 35.88
N GLY A 9 15.76 -12.00 37.11
CA GLY A 9 16.77 -11.73 38.15
C GLY A 9 17.79 -10.60 37.93
N ARG A 10 17.72 -9.86 36.82
CA ARG A 10 18.51 -8.65 36.55
C ARG A 10 17.61 -7.43 36.50
N THR A 11 17.79 -6.53 37.45
CA THR A 11 17.21 -5.19 37.44
C THR A 11 17.96 -4.33 36.43
N GLU A 12 17.55 -4.34 35.16
CA GLU A 12 18.01 -3.33 34.22
C GLU A 12 17.09 -2.11 34.29
N LYS A 13 17.62 -1.02 34.87
CA LYS A 13 17.01 0.30 34.79
C LYS A 13 16.99 0.72 33.33
N ILE A 14 15.82 0.65 32.71
CA ILE A 14 15.60 1.22 31.38
C ILE A 14 15.62 2.74 31.56
N VAL A 15 16.80 3.35 31.42
CA VAL A 15 16.94 4.81 31.31
C VAL A 15 16.21 5.22 30.05
N ASN A 16 15.05 5.84 30.22
CA ASN A 16 14.34 6.44 29.11
C ASN A 16 15.19 7.62 28.62
N PRO A 17 15.74 7.59 27.39
CA PRO A 17 16.60 8.66 26.91
C PRO A 17 15.79 9.96 26.82
N PRO A 18 16.43 11.12 27.02
CA PRO A 18 15.74 12.42 26.95
C PRO A 18 15.06 12.55 25.59
N PHE A 19 13.75 12.81 25.62
CA PHE A 19 12.92 13.03 24.44
C PHE A 19 13.53 14.20 23.65
N LYS A 20 14.19 13.93 22.52
CA LYS A 20 14.79 14.98 21.69
C LYS A 20 13.67 15.82 21.08
N SER A 21 13.56 17.07 21.52
CA SER A 21 12.63 18.07 20.99
C SER A 21 12.98 18.40 19.55
N GLY A 22 12.39 17.68 18.60
CA GLY A 22 12.60 17.91 17.18
C GLY A 22 11.76 17.01 16.28
N SER A 23 10.62 16.52 16.77
CA SER A 23 9.71 15.72 15.94
C SER A 23 8.67 16.63 15.25
N PRO A 24 8.33 16.37 13.97
CA PRO A 24 7.28 17.08 13.24
C PRO A 24 5.96 17.02 14.02
N PRO A 25 5.01 17.97 13.83
CA PRO A 25 3.87 18.17 14.70
C PRO A 25 3.14 16.85 14.90
N THR A 26 3.43 16.22 16.03
CA THR A 26 2.96 14.89 16.34
C THR A 26 1.47 15.07 16.56
N ASN A 27 0.68 14.44 15.70
CA ASN A 27 -0.75 14.59 15.60
C ASN A 27 -1.37 14.75 17.00
N ARG A 28 -1.84 15.97 17.33
CA ARG A 28 -2.33 16.35 18.68
C ARG A 28 -3.42 15.40 19.18
N TYR A 29 -4.08 14.71 18.26
CA TYR A 29 -5.04 13.67 18.54
C TYR A 29 -4.44 12.44 19.23
N VAL A 30 -3.23 11.99 18.83
CA VAL A 30 -2.51 10.90 19.48
C VAL A 30 -2.14 11.26 20.91
N LEU A 31 -1.70 12.51 21.15
CA LEU A 31 -1.42 13.02 22.49
C LEU A 31 -2.67 13.06 23.37
N THR A 32 -3.83 13.38 22.78
CA THR A 32 -5.10 13.42 23.50
C THR A 32 -5.57 12.01 23.86
N GLN A 33 -5.41 11.03 22.97
CA GLN A 33 -5.77 9.63 23.22
C GLN A 33 -4.90 8.98 24.31
N VAL A 34 -3.60 9.31 24.33
CA VAL A 34 -2.69 8.89 25.40
C VAL A 34 -3.07 9.54 26.74
N ALA A 35 -3.55 10.79 26.73
CA ALA A 35 -3.97 11.50 27.94
C ALA A 35 -5.30 10.98 28.55
N ILE A 36 -6.18 10.38 27.74
CA ILE A 36 -7.46 9.83 28.21
C ILE A 36 -7.33 8.36 28.67
N ALA A 37 -6.32 7.64 28.17
CA ALA A 37 -6.11 6.23 28.49
C ALA A 37 -5.55 6.06 29.90
N SER A 38 -6.25 5.29 30.75
CA SER A 38 -5.84 5.06 32.14
C SER A 38 -4.68 4.07 32.26
N THR A 39 -4.34 3.35 31.19
CA THR A 39 -3.23 2.39 31.14
C THR A 39 -2.48 2.48 29.81
N ALA A 40 -1.17 2.19 29.84
CA ALA A 40 -0.35 2.14 28.62
C ALA A 40 -0.85 1.11 27.60
N ALA A 41 -1.44 0.00 28.08
CA ALA A 41 -2.05 -1.02 27.22
C ALA A 41 -3.26 -0.49 26.45
N GLN A 42 -4.14 0.28 27.10
CA GLN A 42 -5.29 0.91 26.47
C GLN A 42 -4.86 1.98 25.47
N ALA A 43 -3.87 2.81 25.81
CA ALA A 43 -3.32 3.80 24.89
C ALA A 43 -2.75 3.16 23.62
N TRP A 44 -1.96 2.09 23.77
CA TRP A 44 -1.39 1.34 22.65
C TRP A 44 -2.46 0.70 21.77
N GLN A 45 -3.50 0.09 22.37
CA GLN A 45 -4.62 -0.48 21.62
C GLN A 45 -5.38 0.58 20.81
N GLN A 46 -5.64 1.76 21.39
CA GLN A 46 -6.30 2.86 20.68
C GLN A 46 -5.46 3.35 19.50
N ILE A 47 -4.17 3.53 19.70
CA ILE A 47 -3.22 3.88 18.63
C ILE A 47 -3.22 2.82 17.54
N CYS A 48 -3.05 1.53 17.89
CA CYS A 48 -3.08 0.43 16.94
C CYS A 48 -4.40 0.36 16.17
N ALA A 49 -5.54 0.56 16.82
CA ALA A 49 -6.86 0.56 16.17
C ALA A 49 -6.98 1.72 15.17
N MET A 50 -6.50 2.91 15.52
CA MET A 50 -6.48 4.08 14.64
C MET A 50 -5.60 3.86 13.42
N PHE A 51 -4.36 3.39 13.63
CA PHE A 51 -3.45 3.09 12.53
C PHE A 51 -3.98 1.96 11.65
N THR A 52 -4.62 0.93 12.23
CA THR A 52 -5.27 -0.14 11.45
C THR A 52 -6.37 0.43 10.57
N THR A 53 -7.26 1.24 11.13
CA THR A 53 -8.37 1.89 10.38
C THR A 53 -7.83 2.80 9.28
N GLN A 54 -6.79 3.58 9.57
CA GLN A 54 -6.17 4.49 8.61
C GLN A 54 -5.50 3.74 7.45
N THR A 55 -4.77 2.67 7.74
CA THR A 55 -4.12 1.84 6.73
C THR A 55 -5.16 1.10 5.89
N GLU A 56 -6.23 0.56 6.50
CA GLU A 56 -7.31 -0.10 5.76
C GLU A 56 -8.04 0.88 4.82
N ALA A 57 -8.34 2.10 5.28
CA ALA A 57 -8.93 3.14 4.44
C ALA A 57 -8.00 3.54 3.28
N GLN A 58 -6.69 3.64 3.53
CA GLN A 58 -5.71 3.91 2.48
C GLN A 58 -5.67 2.78 1.44
N SER A 59 -5.65 1.52 1.87
CA SER A 59 -5.71 0.35 0.97
C SER A 59 -6.95 0.37 0.09
N LEU A 60 -8.12 0.69 0.66
CA LEU A 60 -9.37 0.81 -0.10
C LEU A 60 -9.34 1.95 -1.11
N ASN A 61 -8.80 3.10 -0.71
CA ASN A 61 -8.65 4.24 -1.60
C ASN A 61 -7.75 3.91 -2.80
N ILE A 62 -6.60 3.26 -2.58
CA ILE A 62 -5.70 2.82 -3.65
C ILE A 62 -6.40 1.83 -4.59
N ARG A 63 -7.17 0.87 -4.06
CA ARG A 63 -7.96 -0.06 -4.88
C ARG A 63 -8.99 0.66 -5.73
N LEU A 64 -9.65 1.68 -5.18
CA LEU A 64 -10.60 2.50 -5.93
C LEU A 64 -9.89 3.31 -7.03
N ILE A 65 -8.67 3.81 -6.77
CA ILE A 65 -7.85 4.47 -7.80
C ILE A 65 -7.47 3.48 -8.90
N LEU A 66 -7.07 2.25 -8.55
CA LEU A 66 -6.72 1.19 -9.52
C LEU A 66 -7.90 0.83 -10.42
N ILE A 67 -9.09 0.62 -9.85
CA ILE A 67 -10.31 0.30 -10.63
C ILE A 67 -10.67 1.41 -11.61
N ASN A 68 -10.45 2.67 -11.24
CA ASN A 68 -10.75 3.81 -12.11
C ASN A 68 -9.55 4.25 -12.97
N ALA A 69 -8.42 3.53 -12.91
CA ALA A 69 -7.20 3.92 -13.60
C ALA A 69 -7.25 3.52 -15.07
N GLN A 70 -7.52 4.49 -15.93
CA GLN A 70 -7.44 4.34 -17.38
C GLN A 70 -6.11 4.85 -17.94
N LYS A 71 -5.63 4.23 -19.01
CA LYS A 71 -4.50 4.71 -19.80
C LYS A 71 -4.81 6.09 -20.39
N GLY A 72 -5.98 6.23 -21.02
CA GLY A 72 -6.40 7.47 -21.68
C GLY A 72 -5.34 7.96 -22.68
N ASN A 73 -4.90 9.21 -22.52
CA ASN A 73 -3.91 9.85 -23.40
C ASN A 73 -2.44 9.60 -22.96
N MET A 74 -2.22 8.81 -21.91
CA MET A 74 -0.86 8.47 -21.45
C MET A 74 -0.22 7.46 -22.39
N SER A 75 1.12 7.45 -22.45
CA SER A 75 1.83 6.34 -23.09
C SER A 75 1.74 5.07 -22.25
N VAL A 76 1.91 3.90 -22.88
CA VAL A 76 1.89 2.60 -22.19
C VAL A 76 2.88 2.58 -21.04
N SER A 77 4.10 3.10 -21.27
CA SER A 77 5.14 3.16 -20.23
C SER A 77 4.75 4.03 -19.03
N GLN A 78 4.11 5.18 -19.27
CA GLN A 78 3.64 6.07 -18.20
C GLN A 78 2.50 5.43 -17.42
N TYR A 79 1.53 4.82 -18.12
CA TYR A 79 0.39 4.16 -17.49
C TYR A 79 0.86 2.99 -16.63
N TYR A 80 1.71 2.13 -17.18
CA TYR A 80 2.30 1.02 -16.48
C TYR A 80 3.08 1.45 -15.23
N GLY A 81 3.90 2.51 -15.33
CA GLY A 81 4.61 3.08 -14.19
C GLY A 81 3.68 3.55 -13.07
N LYS A 82 2.56 4.18 -13.43
CA LYS A 82 1.53 4.61 -12.47
C LYS A 82 0.88 3.42 -11.77
N MET A 83 0.51 2.38 -12.52
CA MET A 83 -0.10 1.17 -11.97
C MET A 83 0.85 0.44 -11.00
N LYS A 84 2.14 0.36 -11.36
CA LYS A 84 3.18 -0.21 -10.49
C LYS A 84 3.36 0.60 -9.20
N ALA A 85 3.38 1.92 -9.28
CA ALA A 85 3.50 2.78 -8.10
C ALA A 85 2.34 2.56 -7.11
N LEU A 86 1.11 2.43 -7.61
CA LEU A 86 -0.06 2.12 -6.79
C LEU A 86 0.03 0.74 -6.13
N ARG A 87 0.53 -0.26 -6.87
CA ARG A 87 0.79 -1.60 -6.34
C ARG A 87 1.84 -1.58 -5.23
N ASP A 88 2.92 -0.83 -5.41
CA ASP A 88 3.97 -0.69 -4.40
C ASP A 88 3.47 0.05 -3.15
N GLU A 89 2.54 1.01 -3.30
CA GLU A 89 1.92 1.72 -2.16
C GLU A 89 1.06 0.76 -1.31
N ILE A 90 0.25 -0.09 -1.93
CA ILE A 90 -0.58 -1.07 -1.22
C ILE A 90 0.21 -2.30 -0.75
N ALA A 91 1.43 -2.52 -1.23
CA ALA A 91 2.27 -3.65 -0.81
C ALA A 91 2.61 -3.63 0.70
N THR A 92 2.58 -2.46 1.33
CA THR A 92 2.77 -2.30 2.79
C THR A 92 1.52 -2.60 3.61
N SER A 93 0.37 -2.76 2.95
CA SER A 93 -0.91 -3.01 3.59
C SER A 93 -1.10 -4.50 3.92
N ARG A 94 -2.07 -4.79 4.79
CA ARG A 94 -2.42 -6.17 5.18
C ARG A 94 -2.88 -7.05 4.02
N LYS A 95 -3.35 -6.45 2.92
CA LYS A 95 -3.80 -7.13 1.71
C LYS A 95 -3.03 -6.57 0.51
N PRO A 96 -1.80 -7.07 0.25
CA PRO A 96 -1.03 -6.67 -0.92
C PRO A 96 -1.76 -7.06 -2.21
N LEU A 97 -1.32 -6.47 -3.30
CA LEU A 97 -1.83 -6.75 -4.64
C LEU A 97 -0.89 -7.72 -5.36
N ASP A 98 -1.44 -8.84 -5.80
CA ASP A 98 -0.68 -9.85 -6.56
C ASP A 98 -0.42 -9.38 -7.99
N GLU A 99 0.55 -10.01 -8.65
CA GLU A 99 0.93 -9.63 -10.02
C GLU A 99 -0.20 -9.90 -11.03
N GLU A 100 -0.94 -10.99 -10.84
CA GLU A 100 -2.09 -11.37 -11.67
C GLU A 100 -3.24 -10.35 -11.54
N ASP A 101 -3.55 -9.91 -10.31
CA ASP A 101 -4.55 -8.87 -10.09
C ASP A 101 -4.12 -7.55 -10.77
N LEU A 102 -2.84 -7.17 -10.62
CA LEU A 102 -2.32 -5.96 -11.27
C LEU A 102 -2.41 -6.05 -12.80
N LEU A 103 -2.13 -7.22 -13.38
CA LEU A 103 -2.30 -7.47 -14.81
C LEU A 103 -3.74 -7.29 -15.25
N ALA A 104 -4.70 -7.84 -14.52
CA ALA A 104 -6.12 -7.68 -14.81
C ALA A 104 -6.52 -6.19 -14.81
N TYR A 105 -6.08 -5.42 -13.79
CA TYR A 105 -6.35 -3.98 -13.74
C TYR A 105 -5.69 -3.20 -14.89
N ILE A 106 -4.48 -3.58 -15.29
CA ILE A 106 -3.80 -2.93 -16.42
C ILE A 106 -4.56 -3.18 -17.72
N LEU A 107 -4.98 -4.42 -17.98
CA LEU A 107 -5.69 -4.79 -19.20
C LEU A 107 -7.07 -4.14 -19.29
N ASP A 108 -7.80 -4.06 -18.17
CA ASP A 108 -9.12 -3.41 -18.08
C ASP A 108 -9.04 -1.88 -18.31
N GLY A 109 -7.93 -1.25 -17.90
CA GLY A 109 -7.74 0.19 -18.06
C GLY A 109 -7.16 0.62 -19.41
N LEU A 110 -6.94 -0.29 -20.36
CA LEU A 110 -6.48 0.07 -21.71
C LEU A 110 -7.60 0.70 -22.55
N ASN A 111 -7.21 1.43 -23.59
CA ASN A 111 -8.17 1.98 -24.56
C ASN A 111 -8.62 0.87 -25.53
N GLU A 112 -9.77 1.06 -26.19
CA GLU A 112 -10.32 0.12 -27.18
C GLU A 112 -9.33 -0.22 -28.32
N ASP A 113 -8.41 0.69 -28.66
CA ASP A 113 -7.37 0.45 -29.67
C ASP A 113 -6.47 -0.75 -29.33
N PHE A 114 -6.33 -1.08 -28.04
CA PHE A 114 -5.52 -2.19 -27.55
C PHE A 114 -6.29 -3.51 -27.40
N GLU A 115 -7.60 -3.54 -27.67
CA GLU A 115 -8.42 -4.77 -27.70
C GLU A 115 -7.78 -5.95 -28.43
N PRO A 116 -7.16 -5.80 -29.63
CA PRO A 116 -6.50 -6.92 -30.29
C PRO A 116 -5.33 -7.51 -29.49
N VAL A 117 -4.61 -6.68 -28.73
CA VAL A 117 -3.52 -7.14 -27.85
C VAL A 117 -4.09 -7.81 -26.61
N VAL A 118 -5.13 -7.22 -25.99
CA VAL A 118 -5.82 -7.81 -24.84
C VAL A 118 -6.38 -9.19 -25.19
N SER A 119 -7.07 -9.31 -26.32
CA SER A 119 -7.61 -10.57 -26.81
C SER A 119 -6.52 -11.62 -27.04
N ALA A 120 -5.38 -11.24 -27.65
CA ALA A 120 -4.25 -12.13 -27.85
C ALA A 120 -3.62 -12.62 -26.54
N ILE A 121 -3.56 -11.77 -25.51
CA ILE A 121 -3.05 -12.13 -24.18
C ILE A 121 -4.04 -13.07 -23.49
N VAL A 122 -5.33 -12.75 -23.48
CA VAL A 122 -6.38 -13.54 -22.81
C VAL A 122 -6.59 -14.91 -23.48
N ALA A 123 -6.40 -15.00 -24.80
CA ALA A 123 -6.50 -16.26 -25.54
C ALA A 123 -5.36 -17.25 -25.22
N ARG A 124 -4.28 -16.80 -24.55
CA ARG A 124 -3.21 -17.71 -24.13
C ARG A 124 -3.63 -18.49 -22.90
N ASN A 125 -3.44 -19.80 -22.98
CA ASN A 125 -3.74 -20.74 -21.90
C ASN A 125 -2.56 -20.95 -20.93
N GLU A 126 -1.53 -20.09 -21.01
CA GLU A 126 -0.29 -20.17 -20.25
C GLU A 126 -0.20 -19.00 -19.27
N THR A 127 0.61 -19.16 -18.21
CA THR A 127 0.92 -18.08 -17.29
C THR A 127 1.62 -16.93 -18.02
N VAL A 128 0.97 -15.78 -18.13
CA VAL A 128 1.55 -14.59 -18.74
C VAL A 128 2.27 -13.78 -17.66
N THR A 129 3.51 -13.39 -17.94
CA THR A 129 4.29 -12.56 -17.02
C THR A 129 4.07 -11.08 -17.31
N MET A 130 4.24 -10.25 -16.27
CA MET A 130 4.11 -8.80 -16.42
C MET A 130 5.08 -8.20 -17.46
N SER A 131 6.30 -8.73 -17.55
CA SER A 131 7.29 -8.28 -18.55
C SER A 131 6.82 -8.52 -19.98
N GLU A 132 6.12 -9.62 -20.21
CA GLU A 132 5.65 -10.02 -21.53
C GLU A 132 4.46 -9.15 -21.97
N VAL A 133 3.49 -8.91 -21.09
CA VAL A 133 2.39 -7.96 -21.35
C VAL A 133 2.93 -6.57 -21.67
N CYS A 134 3.86 -6.07 -20.87
CA CYS A 134 4.47 -4.75 -21.11
C CYS A 134 5.15 -4.67 -22.49
N SER A 135 5.86 -5.73 -22.88
CA SER A 135 6.53 -5.81 -24.18
C SER A 135 5.52 -5.85 -25.34
N GLN A 136 4.43 -6.60 -25.22
CA GLN A 136 3.38 -6.65 -26.25
C GLN A 136 2.67 -5.30 -26.41
N LEU A 137 2.33 -4.64 -25.30
CA LEU A 137 1.68 -3.32 -25.32
C LEU A 137 2.60 -2.25 -25.93
N LEU A 138 3.90 -2.25 -25.58
CA LEU A 138 4.86 -1.30 -26.12
C LEU A 138 5.11 -1.53 -27.62
N ASN A 139 5.20 -2.79 -28.05
CA ASN A 139 5.32 -3.14 -29.46
C ASN A 139 4.10 -2.68 -30.27
N PHE A 140 2.90 -2.73 -29.69
CA PHE A 140 1.69 -2.24 -30.34
C PHE A 140 1.65 -0.70 -30.41
N GLU A 141 2.06 0.00 -29.34
CA GLU A 141 2.11 1.47 -29.31
C GLU A 141 3.13 2.06 -30.31
N THR A 142 4.18 1.31 -30.66
CA THR A 142 5.24 1.76 -31.59
C THR A 142 4.92 1.49 -33.07
N ARG A 143 3.85 0.74 -33.36
CA ARG A 143 3.44 0.37 -34.73
C ARG A 143 2.48 1.39 -35.33
#